data_AF-A0A6V7LTK8-F1
#
_entry.id   AF-A0A6V7LTK8-F1
#
_cell.length_a   1.000
_cell.length_b   1.000
_cell.length_c   1.000
_cell.angle_alpha   90.00
_cell.angle_beta   90.00
_cell.angle_gamma   90.00
#
_symmetry.space_group_name_H-M   'P 1'
#
loop_
_entity.id
_entity.type
_entity.pdbx_description
1 polymer ?
#
loop_
_entity_poly.entity_id
_entity_poly.type
_entity_poly.pdbx_seq_one_letter_code
_entity_poly.pdbx_strand_id
1 'polypeptide(L)' 'ADIIETQPGSQTGFLAIDVEEYAKIIADIIHMSPEQRETIRNAARASVSRFSCRQFEREFLRTVTPLFRPKLD' A
#
# COMPACT_ATOMS: atom_id res chain seq x y z
N ALA A 1 -4.18 -4.03 5.33
CA ALA A 1 -4.05 -3.28 4.06
C ALA A 1 -2.91 -3.90 3.30
N ASP A 2 -3.11 -4.15 2.02
CA ASP A 2 -2.10 -4.74 1.14
C ASP A 2 -1.14 -3.66 0.62
N ILE A 3 0.01 -4.08 0.07
CA ILE A 3 0.99 -3.22 -0.59
C ILE A 3 0.41 -2.67 -1.90
N ILE A 4 -0.37 -3.49 -2.61
CA ILE A 4 -1.03 -3.12 -3.87
C ILE A 4 -2.48 -2.68 -3.59
N GLU A 5 -2.76 -1.42 -3.90
CA GLU A 5 -4.11 -0.85 -4.01
C GLU A 5 -4.45 -0.69 -5.49
N THR A 6 -5.67 -1.05 -5.87
CA THR A 6 -6.12 -1.05 -7.28
C THR A 6 -7.23 -0.03 -7.53
N GLN A 7 -7.71 0.68 -6.51
CA GLN A 7 -8.72 1.72 -6.67
C GLN A 7 -8.20 2.90 -7.52
N PRO A 8 -9.01 3.40 -8.48
CA PRO A 8 -8.66 4.58 -9.27
C PRO A 8 -8.34 5.78 -8.37
N GLY A 9 -7.21 6.43 -8.62
CA GLY A 9 -6.75 7.60 -7.84
C GLY A 9 -5.93 7.28 -6.59
N SER A 10 -5.98 6.04 -6.08
CA SER A 10 -5.11 5.56 -4.98
C SER A 10 -4.24 4.37 -5.39
N GLN A 11 -4.29 3.99 -6.67
CA GLN A 11 -3.57 2.84 -7.21
C GLN A 11 -2.07 2.93 -6.93
N THR A 12 -1.53 1.92 -6.26
CA THR A 12 -0.08 1.82 -5.94
C THR A 12 0.66 0.85 -6.85
N GLY A 13 -0.07 0.05 -7.64
CA GLY A 13 0.51 -0.89 -8.58
C GLY A 13 -0.55 -1.75 -9.28
N PHE A 14 -0.13 -2.90 -9.78
CA PHE A 14 -0.97 -3.84 -10.50
C PHE A 14 -0.81 -5.23 -9.88
N LEU A 15 -1.89 -6.01 -9.92
CA LEU A 15 -1.88 -7.43 -9.59
C LEU A 15 -2.08 -8.21 -10.88
N ALA A 16 -1.40 -9.35 -10.98
CA ALA A 16 -1.57 -10.31 -12.06
C ALA A 16 -1.54 -11.72 -11.47
N ILE A 17 -2.38 -12.63 -11.98
CA ILE A 17 -2.46 -14.01 -11.51
C ILE A 17 -1.92 -15.03 -12.53
N ASP A 18 -1.85 -14.66 -13.81
CA ASP A 18 -1.36 -15.52 -14.89
C ASP A 18 -0.45 -14.77 -15.88
N VAL A 19 0.19 -15.54 -16.76
CA VAL A 19 1.22 -15.04 -17.68
C VAL A 19 0.65 -14.05 -18.68
N GLU A 20 -0.57 -14.30 -19.15
CA GLU A 20 -1.31 -13.47 -20.08
C GLU A 20 -1.63 -12.10 -19.47
N GLU A 21 -2.07 -12.07 -18.21
CA GLU A 21 -2.33 -10.85 -17.47
C GLU A 21 -1.05 -10.06 -17.19
N TYR A 22 0.04 -10.73 -16.82
CA TYR A 22 1.35 -10.09 -16.71
C TYR A 22 1.79 -9.44 -18.02
N ALA A 23 1.67 -10.16 -19.15
CA ALA A 23 2.04 -9.64 -20.46
C ALA A 23 1.22 -8.40 -20.82
N LYS A 24 -0.09 -8.44 -20.57
CA LYS A 24 -1.00 -7.32 -20.80
C LYS A 24 -0.64 -6.10 -19.94
N ILE A 25 -0.47 -6.29 -18.63
CA ILE A 25 -0.16 -5.20 -17.70
C ILE A 25 1.19 -4.55 -18.03
N ILE A 26 2.21 -5.35 -18.37
CA ILE A 26 3.51 -4.82 -18.79
C ILE A 26 3.36 -3.98 -20.05
N ALA A 27 2.62 -4.47 -21.05
CA ALA A 27 2.34 -3.71 -22.26
C ALA A 27 1.60 -2.41 -21.94
N ASP A 28 0.59 -2.45 -21.07
CA ASP A 28 -0.15 -1.26 -20.64
C ASP A 28 0.78 -0.24 -19.99
N ILE A 29 1.66 -0.66 -19.05
CA ILE A 29 2.63 0.22 -18.38
C ILE A 29 3.59 0.89 -19.37
N ILE A 30 4.01 0.17 -20.41
CA ILE A 30 4.89 0.72 -21.46
C ILE A 30 4.20 1.82 -22.24
N HIS A 31 2.90 1.66 -22.53
CA HIS A 31 2.10 2.63 -23.29
C HIS A 31 1.50 3.76 -22.45
N MET A 32 1.60 3.70 -21.11
CA MET A 32 1.10 4.77 -20.23
C MET A 32 1.80 6.11 -20.45
N SER A 33 1.03 7.17 -20.24
CA SER A 33 1.60 8.52 -20.22
C SER A 33 2.57 8.68 -19.03
N PRO A 34 3.57 9.58 -19.14
CA PRO A 34 4.43 9.92 -18.01
C PRO A 34 3.65 10.31 -16.75
N GLU A 35 2.54 11.04 -16.90
CA GLU A 35 1.70 11.53 -15.82
C GLU A 35 1.00 10.36 -15.10
N GLN A 36 0.42 9.42 -15.85
CA GLN A 36 -0.20 8.22 -15.27
C GLN A 36 0.80 7.40 -14.45
N ARG A 37 2.02 7.22 -14.97
CA ARG A 37 3.10 6.52 -14.26
C ARG A 37 3.54 7.26 -13.00
N GLU A 38 3.60 8.59 -13.05
CA GLU A 38 3.97 9.42 -11.90
C GLU A 38 2.91 9.38 -10.80
N THR A 39 1.62 9.37 -11.14
CA THR A 39 0.52 9.21 -10.17
C THR A 39 0.68 7.92 -9.37
N ILE A 40 0.86 6.78 -10.04
CA ILE A 40 1.02 5.47 -9.38
C ILE A 40 2.30 5.46 -8.53
N ARG A 41 3.40 6.00 -9.05
CA ARG A 41 4.68 6.08 -8.33
C ARG A 41 4.56 6.87 -7.02
N ASN A 42 3.86 8.00 -7.06
CA ASN A 42 3.68 8.83 -5.87
C ASN A 42 2.74 8.19 -4.85
N ALA A 43 1.66 7.54 -5.29
CA ALA A 43 0.79 6.76 -4.42
C ALA A 43 1.57 5.62 -3.73
N ALA A 44 2.38 4.88 -4.48
CA ALA A 44 3.23 3.81 -3.94
C ALA A 44 4.24 4.33 -2.91
N ARG A 45 4.94 5.44 -3.20
CA ARG A 45 5.87 6.06 -2.24
C ARG A 45 5.18 6.57 -0.97
N ALA A 46 3.94 7.04 -1.08
CA ALA A 46 3.18 7.47 0.10
C ALA A 46 2.75 6.26 0.95
N SER A 47 2.40 5.14 0.32
CA SER A 47 1.85 3.96 1.01
C SER A 47 2.89 3.22 1.86
N VAL A 48 4.17 3.20 1.46
CA VAL A 48 5.23 2.43 2.15
C VAL A 48 5.47 2.87 3.60
N SER A 49 5.16 4.12 3.95
CA SER A 49 5.27 4.62 5.33
C SER A 49 4.47 3.78 6.33
N ARG A 50 3.34 3.21 5.87
CA ARG A 50 2.44 2.35 6.67
C ARG A 50 3.05 0.99 7.02
N PHE A 51 4.04 0.55 6.26
CA PHE A 51 4.69 -0.76 6.39
C PHE A 51 6.07 -0.66 7.07
N SER A 52 6.34 0.42 7.80
CA SER A 52 7.61 0.61 8.52
C SER A 52 7.57 0.03 9.94
N CYS A 53 8.73 -0.38 10.47
CA CYS A 53 8.85 -0.84 11.87
C CYS A 53 8.37 0.23 12.86
N ARG A 54 8.70 1.50 12.60
CA ARG A 54 8.23 2.64 13.41
C ARG A 54 6.71 2.70 13.47
N GLN A 55 6.04 2.51 12.33
CA GLN A 55 4.59 2.49 12.27
C GLN A 55 4.02 1.28 13.01
N PHE A 56 4.62 0.09 12.84
CA PHE A 56 4.22 -1.11 13.56
C PHE A 56 4.32 -0.93 15.08
N GLU A 57 5.46 -0.49 15.60
CA GLU A 57 5.70 -0.28 17.03
C GLU A 57 4.68 0.70 17.63
N ARG A 58 4.45 1.83 16.94
CA ARG A 58 3.48 2.84 17.36
C ARG A 58 2.08 2.27 17.48
N GLU A 59 1.60 1.56 16.45
CA GLU A 59 0.25 1.00 16.44
C GLU A 59 0.11 -0.19 17.40
N PHE A 60 1.16 -1.00 17.54
CA PHE A 60 1.21 -2.10 18.51
C PHE A 60 1.05 -1.57 19.92
N LEU A 61 1.90 -0.62 20.34
CA LEU A 61 1.82 0.01 21.67
C LEU A 61 0.46 0.66 21.90
N ARG A 62 -0.06 1.42 20.92
CA ARG A 62 -1.39 2.03 21.02
C ARG A 62 -2.49 0.99 21.27
N THR A 63 -2.39 -0.17 20.64
CA THR A 63 -3.37 -1.26 20.74
C THR A 63 -3.26 -2.02 22.06
N VAL A 64 -2.04 -2.32 22.53
CA VAL A 64 -1.84 -3.17 23.72
C VAL A 64 -1.85 -2.39 25.04
N THR A 65 -1.45 -1.11 25.03
CA THR A 65 -1.38 -0.28 26.26
C THR A 65 -2.68 -0.27 27.07
N PRO A 66 -3.88 -0.17 26.47
CA PRO A 66 -5.14 -0.23 27.22
C PRO A 66 -5.34 -1.52 28.03
N LEU A 67 -4.76 -2.65 27.61
CA LEU A 67 -4.86 -3.93 28.32
C LEU A 67 -4.12 -3.93 29.67
N PHE A 68 -3.18 -3.01 29.85
CA PHE A 68 -2.37 -2.88 31.06
C PHE A 68 -2.83 -1.74 31.96
N ARG A 69 -3.96 -1.08 31.65
CA ARG A 69 -4.52 -0.07 32.56
C ARG A 69 -5.10 -0.77 33.79
N PRO A 70 -4.78 -0.30 35.02
CA PRO A 70 -5.48 -0.75 36.22
C PRO A 70 -6.98 -0.54 36.03
N LYS A 71 -7.81 -1.46 36.53
CA LYS A 71 -9.23 -1.16 36.69
C LYS A 71 -9.32 0.05 37.62
N LEU A 72 -9.97 1.11 37.15
CA LEU A 72 -10.43 2.17 38.04
C LEU A 72 -11.51 1.52 38.92
N ASP A 73 -11.22 1.38 40.21
CA ASP A 73 -12.20 1.04 41.24
C ASP A 73 -13.26 2.15 41.36
#